data_AF-A0AA92TX50-F1
#
_entry.id   AF-A0AA92TX50-F1
#
_cell.length_a   1.000
_cell.length_b   1.000
_cell.length_c   1.000
_cell.angle_alpha   90.00
_cell.angle_beta   90.00
_cell.angle_gamma   90.00
#
_symmetry.space_group_name_H-M   'P 1'
#
loop_
_entity.id
_entity.type
_entity.pdbx_description
1 polymer ?
#
loop_
_entity_poly.entity_id
_entity_poly.type
_entity_poly.pdbx_seq_one_letter_code
_entity_poly.pdbx_strand_id
1 'polypeptide(L)' 'MYFERKAYLKELISAEGNGMIKIITGIRRCGKSFLLFNIFRKHLLEKRYFAEKSY' A
#
# COMPACT_ATOMS: atom_id res chain seq x y z
N MET A 1 -16.62 -6.87 -2.73
CA MET A 1 -16.42 -5.55 -3.37
C MET A 1 -15.93 -4.59 -2.29
N TYR A 2 -14.76 -3.97 -2.44
CA TYR A 2 -14.27 -2.93 -1.53
C TYR A 2 -13.96 -1.68 -2.35
N PHE A 3 -14.19 -0.51 -1.75
CA PHE A 3 -13.92 0.76 -2.41
C PHE A 3 -12.41 0.95 -2.63
N GLU A 4 -12.03 1.33 -3.85
CA GLU A 4 -10.63 1.54 -4.19
C GLU A 4 -10.07 2.78 -3.48
N ARG A 5 -9.01 2.58 -2.69
CA ARG A 5 -8.29 3.66 -1.99
C ARG A 5 -7.08 4.14 -2.78
N LYS A 6 -7.33 4.58 -4.02
CA LYS A 6 -6.27 4.96 -4.98
C LYS A 6 -5.36 6.08 -4.46
N ALA A 7 -5.94 7.13 -3.86
CA ALA A 7 -5.16 8.26 -3.34
C ALA A 7 -4.19 7.83 -2.23
N TYR A 8 -4.71 7.19 -1.18
CA TYR A 8 -3.90 6.69 -0.06
C TYR A 8 -2.86 5.65 -0.50
N LEU A 9 -3.20 4.78 -1.45
CA LEU A 9 -2.24 3.83 -1.99
C LEU A 9 -1.11 4.55 -2.74
N LYS A 10 -1.43 5.57 -3.55
CA LYS A 10 -0.43 6.36 -4.28
C LYS A 10 0.51 7.11 -3.33
N GLU A 11 -0.01 7.66 -2.23
CA GLU A 11 0.80 8.29 -1.19
C GLU A 11 1.80 7.30 -0.58
N LEU A 12 1.33 6.09 -0.20
CA LEU A 12 2.20 5.06 0.35
C LEU A 12 3.30 4.64 -0.63
N ILE A 13 2.95 4.44 -1.90
CA ILE A 13 3.91 4.08 -2.97
C ILE A 13 4.94 5.19 -3.15
N SER A 14 4.52 6.46 -3.17
CA SER A 14 5.43 7.60 -3.33
C SER A 14 6.44 7.75 -2.19
N ALA A 15 6.10 7.23 -1.01
CA ALA A 15 6.95 7.26 0.18
C ALA A 15 7.80 5.98 0.35
N GLU A 16 7.71 5.01 -0.57
CA GLU A 16 8.53 3.80 -0.53
C GLU A 16 10.02 4.12 -0.69
N GLY A 17 10.88 3.33 -0.03
CA GLY A 17 12.34 3.40 -0.24
C GLY A 17 13.05 4.64 0.32
N ASN A 18 12.35 5.63 0.87
CA ASN A 18 12.96 6.87 1.35
C ASN A 18 13.56 6.81 2.78
N GLY A 19 13.64 5.63 3.41
CA GLY A 19 14.27 5.43 4.73
C GLY A 19 13.51 5.96 5.96
N MET A 20 12.44 6.73 5.79
CA MET A 20 11.69 7.32 6.93
C MET A 20 10.63 6.38 7.53
N ILE A 21 10.16 6.65 8.75
CA ILE A 21 8.99 5.95 9.34
C ILE A 21 7.70 6.59 8.82
N LYS A 22 6.69 5.77 8.50
CA LYS A 22 5.40 6.22 7.95
C LYS A 22 4.30 6.03 8.99
N ILE A 23 3.55 7.07 9.28
CA ILE A 23 2.44 7.05 10.25
C ILE A 23 1.12 7.16 9.49
N ILE A 24 0.19 6.22 9.72
CA ILE A 24 -1.16 6.25 9.13
C ILE A 24 -2.17 6.56 10.23
N THR A 25 -2.84 7.71 10.11
CA THR A 25 -3.83 8.20 11.08
C THR A 25 -5.24 8.15 10.51
N GLY A 26 -6.25 8.38 11.38
CA GLY A 26 -7.66 8.50 11.00
C GLY A 26 -8.61 7.89 12.03
N ILE A 27 -9.91 8.01 11.79
CA ILE A 27 -10.97 7.57 12.71
C ILE A 27 -10.99 6.03 12.89
N ARG A 28 -11.44 5.55 14.05
CA ARG A 28 -11.66 4.12 14.32
C ARG A 28 -12.56 3.51 13.22
N ARG A 29 -12.26 2.27 12.80
CA ARG A 29 -13.00 1.52 11.75
C ARG A 29 -12.96 2.10 10.32
N CYS A 30 -12.17 3.13 10.00
CA CYS A 30 -12.02 3.59 8.61
C CYS A 30 -11.21 2.64 7.70
N GLY A 31 -10.73 1.52 8.23
CA GLY A 31 -10.09 0.46 7.45
C GLY A 31 -8.59 0.65 7.19
N LYS A 32 -7.87 1.42 8.03
CA LYS A 32 -6.39 1.55 7.96
C LYS A 32 -5.67 0.20 7.86
N SER A 33 -6.03 -0.76 8.72
CA SER A 33 -5.44 -2.11 8.70
C SER A 33 -5.67 -2.82 7.37
N PHE A 34 -6.86 -2.66 6.77
CA PHE A 34 -7.16 -3.24 5.45
C PHE A 34 -6.37 -2.55 4.32
N LEU A 35 -6.11 -1.24 4.43
CA LEU A 35 -5.25 -0.53 3.46
C LEU A 35 -3.84 -1.12 3.45
N LEU A 36 -3.24 -1.31 4.62
CA LEU A 36 -1.87 -1.84 4.74
C LEU A 36 -1.78 -3.34 4.40
N PHE A 37 -2.59 -4.17 5.05
CA PHE A 37 -2.40 -5.62 5.03
C PHE A 37 -3.04 -6.32 3.83
N ASN A 38 -3.97 -5.66 3.14
CA ASN A 38 -4.62 -6.23 1.95
C ASN A 38 -4.19 -5.47 0.70
N ILE A 39 -4.51 -4.17 0.61
CA ILE A 39 -4.31 -3.39 -0.61
C ILE A 39 -2.82 -3.16 -0.88
N PHE A 40 -2.10 -2.60 0.09
CA PHE A 40 -0.68 -2.29 -0.07
C PHE A 40 0.18 -3.56 -0.16
N ARG A 41 -0.11 -4.58 0.67
CA ARG A 41 0.53 -5.91 0.55
C ARG A 41 0.35 -6.50 -0.84
N LYS A 42 -0.84 -6.43 -1.43
CA LYS A 42 -1.11 -6.93 -2.79
C LYS A 42 -0.25 -6.19 -3.82
N HIS A 43 -0.17 -4.85 -3.72
CA HIS A 43 0.70 -4.04 -4.58
C HIS A 43 2.17 -4.48 -4.50
N LEU A 44 2.69 -4.70 -3.30
CA LEU A 44 4.08 -5.15 -3.10
C LEU A 44 4.35 -6.53 -3.71
N LEU A 45 3.40 -7.47 -3.58
CA LEU A 45 3.53 -8.81 -4.17
C LEU A 45 3.48 -8.76 -5.70
N GLU A 46 2.57 -7.98 -6.27
CA GLU A 46 2.50 -7.78 -7.72
C GLU A 46 3.79 -7.14 -8.25
N LYS A 47 4.27 -6.08 -7.60
CA LYS A 47 5.54 -5.41 -7.94
C LYS A 47 6.71 -6.40 -7.95
N ARG A 48 6.80 -7.27 -6.95
CA ARG A 48 7.82 -8.30 -6.87
C ARG A 48 7.70 -9.34 -8.00
N TYR A 49 6.48 -9.81 -8.29
CA TYR A 49 6.23 -10.75 -9.38
C TYR A 49 6.66 -10.21 -10.75
N PHE A 50 6.33 -8.95 -11.04
CA PHE A 50 6.75 -8.29 -12.28
C PHE A 50 8.26 -8.08 -12.35
N ALA A 51 8.90 -7.76 -11.21
CA ALA A 51 10.35 -7.65 -11.13
C ALA A 51 11.04 -9.00 -11.43
N GLU A 52 10.56 -10.11 -10.87
CA GLU A 52 11.11 -11.46 -11.09
C GLU A 52 10.95 -11.94 -12.55
N LYS A 53 9.89 -11.53 -13.26
CA LYS A 53 9.63 -11.90 -14.66
C LYS A 53 10.29 -11.02 -15.71
N SER A 54 10.91 -9.91 -15.30
CA SER A 54 11.61 -8.99 -16.21
C SER A 54 13.09 -9.34 -16.41
N TYR A 55 13.56 -10.43 -15.77
CA TYR A 55 14.86 -11.07 -15.98
C TYR A 55 14.65 -12.41 -16.68
#